data_AF-A0A2V8R1D4-F1
#
_entry.id   AF-A0A2V8R1D4-F1
#
_cell.length_a   1.000
_cell.length_b   1.000
_cell.length_c   1.000
_cell.angle_alpha   90.00
_cell.angle_beta   90.00
_cell.angle_gamma   90.00
#
_symmetry.space_group_name_H-M   'P 1'
#
loop_
_entity.id
_entity.type
_entity.pdbx_description
1 polymer ?
#
loop_
_entity_poly.entity_id
_entity_poly.type
_entity_poly.pdbx_seq_one_letter_code
_entity_poly.pdbx_strand_id
1 'polypeptide(L)'
;MTGKVVVDAMGSDRAPHPEIDGALAATRDFGVRVILVGQREVVEPELRRCRWRKDGDKGVELVEAAEVIRMDEAVASAVRRKRRSSMRVGARLVAEGQADGFISAGNTGAAMATAMMVIGMLPGVDRPALAALMPTKSGRPTILLDVGANSECKPHHMAQFAIMGDAYSRSVLGTPRPTVGMMSIGEEEGKGNDLTKEAFPLLRELQSLNFVGNVEGRDVFTGEVDV
;
A
#
# COMPACT_ATOMS: atom_id res chain seq x y z
N MET A 1 -12.95 16.77 3.62
CA MET A 1 -12.85 16.20 2.27
C MET A 1 -13.37 14.77 2.34
N THR A 2 -14.37 14.41 1.54
CA THR A 2 -14.72 12.99 1.36
C THR A 2 -13.90 12.47 0.18
N GLY A 3 -12.84 11.70 0.46
CA GLY A 3 -11.97 11.16 -0.59
C GLY A 3 -12.72 10.24 -1.56
N LYS A 4 -12.20 10.12 -2.78
CA LYS A 4 -12.68 9.20 -3.81
C LYS A 4 -11.63 8.12 -4.05
N VAL A 5 -11.97 6.87 -3.79
CA VAL A 5 -11.03 5.74 -3.85
C VAL A 5 -11.47 4.74 -4.91
N VAL A 6 -10.51 4.23 -5.68
CA VAL A 6 -10.74 3.15 -6.63
C VAL A 6 -10.50 1.81 -5.96
N VAL A 7 -11.40 0.87 -6.16
CA VAL A 7 -11.28 -0.52 -5.69
C VAL A 7 -11.30 -1.45 -6.90
N ASP A 8 -10.25 -2.24 -7.06
CA ASP A 8 -10.21 -3.36 -7.99
C ASP A 8 -11.18 -4.45 -7.53
N ALA A 9 -12.34 -4.53 -8.17
CA ALA A 9 -13.42 -5.43 -7.81
C ALA A 9 -13.15 -6.89 -8.20
N MET A 10 -11.98 -7.19 -8.79
CA MET A 10 -11.64 -8.52 -9.32
C MET A 10 -10.45 -9.16 -8.60
N GLY A 11 -9.95 -8.51 -7.53
CA GLY A 11 -8.66 -8.81 -6.93
C GLY A 11 -8.62 -10.07 -6.07
N SER A 12 -9.58 -10.26 -5.16
CA SER A 12 -9.51 -11.34 -4.18
C SER A 12 -9.94 -12.71 -4.69
N ASP A 13 -9.61 -13.75 -3.94
CA ASP A 13 -10.04 -15.14 -4.20
C ASP A 13 -11.57 -15.31 -4.24
N ARG A 14 -12.31 -14.42 -3.54
CA ARG A 14 -13.78 -14.43 -3.47
C ARG A 14 -14.41 -13.24 -4.22
N ALA A 15 -13.64 -12.58 -5.08
CA ALA A 15 -14.12 -11.45 -5.83
C ALA A 15 -15.35 -11.79 -6.68
N PRO A 16 -16.28 -10.84 -6.86
CA PRO A 16 -16.22 -9.45 -6.43
C PRO A 16 -16.88 -9.16 -5.07
N HIS A 17 -17.35 -10.20 -4.34
CA HIS A 17 -18.26 -10.00 -3.21
C HIS A 17 -17.63 -9.21 -2.04
N PRO A 18 -16.45 -9.57 -1.49
CA PRO A 18 -15.82 -8.81 -0.41
C PRO A 18 -15.53 -7.35 -0.78
N GLU A 19 -15.14 -7.11 -2.03
CA GLU A 19 -14.83 -5.77 -2.54
C GLU A 19 -16.09 -4.89 -2.62
N ILE A 20 -17.20 -5.47 -3.11
CA ILE A 20 -18.49 -4.79 -3.15
C ILE A 20 -19.00 -4.50 -1.74
N ASP A 21 -18.99 -5.49 -0.85
CA ASP A 21 -19.45 -5.32 0.53
C ASP A 21 -18.65 -4.24 1.27
N GLY A 22 -17.32 -4.28 1.14
CA GLY A 22 -16.42 -3.26 1.68
C GLY A 22 -16.67 -1.87 1.09
N ALA A 23 -16.91 -1.76 -0.23
CA ALA A 23 -17.19 -0.48 -0.88
C ALA A 23 -18.51 0.14 -0.40
N LEU A 24 -19.56 -0.68 -0.26
CA LEU A 24 -20.87 -0.25 0.23
C LEU A 24 -20.79 0.15 1.70
N ALA A 25 -20.12 -0.65 2.53
CA ALA A 25 -19.90 -0.33 3.94
C ALA A 25 -19.08 0.96 4.10
N ALA A 26 -18.00 1.14 3.33
CA ALA A 26 -17.18 2.34 3.40
C ALA A 26 -17.95 3.62 3.02
N THR A 27 -18.81 3.52 1.99
CA THR A 27 -19.68 4.63 1.57
C THR A 27 -20.70 4.96 2.66
N ARG A 28 -21.33 3.95 3.25
CA ARG A 28 -22.35 4.11 4.30
C ARG A 28 -21.77 4.66 5.60
N ASP A 29 -20.66 4.09 6.05
CA ASP A 29 -20.13 4.31 7.40
C ASP A 29 -19.19 5.51 7.47
N PHE A 30 -18.49 5.83 6.37
CA PHE A 30 -17.49 6.91 6.32
C PHE A 30 -17.77 7.98 5.25
N GLY A 31 -18.78 7.81 4.40
CA GLY A 31 -19.09 8.78 3.34
C GLY A 31 -18.02 8.88 2.24
N VAL A 32 -17.14 7.88 2.14
CA VAL A 32 -16.11 7.79 1.10
C VAL A 32 -16.78 7.45 -0.24
N ARG A 33 -16.35 8.08 -1.33
CA ARG A 33 -16.83 7.71 -2.66
C ARG A 33 -15.96 6.59 -3.21
N VAL A 34 -16.56 5.55 -3.76
CA VAL A 34 -15.86 4.38 -4.28
C VAL A 34 -16.12 4.20 -5.77
N ILE A 35 -15.06 3.97 -6.54
CA ILE A 35 -15.14 3.51 -7.92
C ILE A 35 -14.72 2.05 -7.95
N LEU A 36 -15.69 1.15 -8.15
CA LEU A 36 -15.43 -0.26 -8.41
C LEU A 36 -14.98 -0.43 -9.86
N VAL A 37 -13.84 -1.08 -10.07
CA VAL A 37 -13.31 -1.36 -11.41
C VAL A 37 -13.27 -2.87 -11.63
N GLY A 38 -13.96 -3.35 -12.66
CA GLY A 38 -13.99 -4.77 -12.96
C GLY A 38 -14.84 -5.13 -14.17
N GLN A 39 -14.98 -6.44 -14.41
CA GLN A 39 -15.80 -6.99 -15.48
C GLN A 39 -17.28 -6.72 -15.17
N ARG A 40 -17.95 -5.92 -16.01
CA ARG A 40 -19.31 -5.45 -15.72
C ARG A 40 -20.29 -6.61 -15.57
N GLU A 41 -20.16 -7.61 -16.42
CA GLU A 41 -20.95 -8.84 -16.43
C GLU A 41 -20.80 -9.68 -15.15
N VAL A 42 -19.72 -9.47 -14.38
CA VAL A 42 -19.48 -10.15 -13.09
C VAL A 42 -19.88 -9.25 -11.92
N VAL A 43 -19.48 -7.98 -11.93
CA VAL A 43 -19.65 -7.05 -10.80
C VAL A 43 -21.10 -6.55 -10.70
N GLU A 44 -21.76 -6.27 -11.82
CA GLU A 44 -23.11 -5.68 -11.80
C GLU A 44 -24.18 -6.63 -11.23
N PRO A 45 -24.21 -7.94 -11.55
CA PRO A 45 -25.13 -8.87 -10.89
C PRO A 45 -24.94 -8.96 -9.38
N GLU A 46 -23.69 -8.92 -8.91
CA GLU A 46 -23.38 -9.01 -7.48
C GLU A 46 -23.78 -7.72 -6.74
N LEU A 47 -23.56 -6.55 -7.34
CA LEU A 47 -24.08 -5.28 -6.83
C LEU A 47 -25.60 -5.34 -6.63
N ARG A 48 -26.34 -5.86 -7.62
CA ARG A 48 -27.80 -6.02 -7.51
C ARG A 48 -28.21 -6.97 -6.38
N ARG A 49 -27.44 -8.04 -6.13
CA ARG A 49 -27.67 -8.96 -5.00
C ARG A 49 -27.47 -8.27 -3.65
N CYS A 50 -26.47 -7.41 -3.54
CA CYS A 50 -26.25 -6.53 -2.39
C CYS A 50 -27.27 -5.38 -2.28
N ARG A 51 -28.33 -5.40 -3.11
CA ARG A 51 -29.40 -4.39 -3.19
C ARG A 51 -28.93 -3.00 -3.60
N TRP A 52 -27.75 -2.90 -4.21
CA TRP A 52 -27.25 -1.64 -4.76
C TRP A 52 -28.16 -1.14 -5.90
N ARG A 53 -28.52 0.15 -5.84
CA ARG A 53 -29.31 0.86 -6.84
C ARG A 53 -28.50 2.04 -7.36
N LYS A 54 -28.23 2.05 -8.66
CA LYS A 54 -27.50 3.13 -9.35
C LYS A 54 -27.99 4.54 -8.98
N ASP A 55 -29.29 4.72 -8.86
CA ASP A 55 -29.90 6.02 -8.55
C ASP A 55 -30.15 6.25 -7.05
N GLY A 56 -30.04 5.22 -6.22
CA GLY A 56 -30.34 5.24 -4.78
C GLY A 56 -29.11 5.26 -3.88
N ASP A 57 -28.07 4.52 -4.25
CA ASP A 57 -26.84 4.36 -3.48
C ASP A 57 -25.76 5.29 -4.02
N LYS A 58 -25.96 6.58 -3.76
CA LYS A 58 -25.03 7.65 -4.12
C LYS A 58 -23.69 7.39 -3.42
N GLY A 59 -22.63 7.25 -4.20
CA GLY A 59 -21.26 7.11 -3.68
C GLY A 59 -20.50 5.91 -4.22
N VAL A 60 -21.16 4.95 -4.85
CA VAL A 60 -20.51 3.84 -5.56
C VAL A 60 -20.73 3.94 -7.07
N GLU A 61 -19.66 3.94 -7.84
CA GLU A 61 -19.65 3.94 -9.31
C GLU A 61 -19.00 2.66 -9.83
N LEU A 62 -19.49 2.11 -10.95
CA LEU A 62 -18.87 0.97 -11.63
C LEU A 62 -18.21 1.42 -12.92
N VAL A 63 -16.90 1.22 -13.03
CA VAL A 63 -16.10 1.41 -14.25
C VAL A 63 -15.72 0.04 -14.81
N GLU A 64 -15.95 -0.13 -16.12
CA GLU A 64 -15.68 -1.39 -16.78
C GLU A 64 -14.19 -1.61 -17.06
N ALA A 65 -13.71 -2.81 -16.77
CA ALA A 65 -12.43 -3.32 -17.22
C ALA A 65 -12.64 -4.72 -17.84
N ALA A 66 -12.15 -4.91 -19.06
CA ALA A 66 -12.40 -6.12 -19.83
C ALA A 66 -11.50 -7.29 -19.38
N GLU A 67 -10.35 -6.99 -18.77
CA GLU A 67 -9.36 -8.00 -18.38
C GLU A 67 -9.18 -8.03 -16.85
N VAL A 68 -8.64 -9.14 -16.36
CA VAL A 68 -8.26 -9.34 -14.96
C VAL A 68 -6.88 -9.98 -14.94
N ILE A 69 -6.01 -9.54 -14.04
CA ILE A 69 -4.75 -10.23 -13.74
C ILE A 69 -5.06 -11.23 -12.62
N ARG A 70 -4.94 -12.52 -12.91
CA ARG A 70 -5.19 -13.61 -11.96
C ARG A 70 -3.99 -13.82 -11.04
N MET A 71 -4.23 -14.47 -9.91
CA MET A 71 -3.22 -14.69 -8.86
C MET A 71 -2.05 -15.57 -9.33
N ASP A 72 -2.31 -16.51 -10.23
CA ASP A 72 -1.36 -17.49 -10.77
C ASP A 72 -0.57 -16.99 -12.00
N GLU A 73 -0.84 -15.79 -12.48
CA GLU A 73 -0.18 -15.25 -13.66
C GLU A 73 1.22 -14.70 -13.35
N ALA A 74 2.15 -14.93 -14.29
CA ALA A 74 3.46 -14.30 -14.25
C ALA A 74 3.36 -12.77 -14.37
N VAL A 75 3.65 -12.07 -13.28
CA VAL A 75 3.49 -10.61 -13.10
C VAL A 75 4.00 -9.80 -14.29
N ALA A 76 5.26 -10.02 -14.69
CA ALA A 76 5.90 -9.23 -15.75
C ALA A 76 5.17 -9.32 -17.10
N SER A 77 4.64 -10.50 -17.43
CA SER A 77 3.88 -10.71 -18.67
C SER A 77 2.48 -10.11 -18.56
N ALA A 78 1.80 -10.36 -17.44
CA ALA A 78 0.42 -9.94 -17.22
C ALA A 78 0.27 -8.41 -17.25
N VAL A 79 1.09 -7.68 -16.50
CA VAL A 79 1.04 -6.21 -16.42
C VAL A 79 1.37 -5.55 -17.77
N ARG A 80 2.24 -6.17 -18.57
CA ARG A 80 2.60 -5.67 -19.90
C ARG A 80 1.50 -5.92 -20.93
N ARG A 81 0.86 -7.09 -20.92
CA ARG A 81 -0.12 -7.51 -21.94
C ARG A 81 -1.53 -7.00 -21.64
N LYS A 82 -1.98 -7.12 -20.39
CA LYS A 82 -3.37 -6.82 -20.00
C LYS A 82 -3.58 -5.34 -19.72
N ARG A 83 -3.52 -4.53 -20.78
CA ARG A 83 -3.63 -3.06 -20.69
C ARG A 83 -5.04 -2.58 -20.30
N ARG A 84 -6.05 -3.45 -20.37
CA ARG A 84 -7.43 -3.21 -19.96
C ARG A 84 -7.78 -3.97 -18.68
N SER A 85 -6.79 -4.37 -17.87
CA SER A 85 -7.03 -5.03 -16.59
C SER A 85 -7.69 -4.08 -15.58
N SER A 86 -8.46 -4.63 -14.65
CA SER A 86 -9.06 -3.85 -13.55
C SER A 86 -8.02 -3.04 -12.77
N MET A 87 -6.87 -3.63 -12.45
CA MET A 87 -5.74 -2.92 -11.83
C MET A 87 -5.23 -1.76 -12.69
N ARG A 88 -5.05 -1.96 -14.00
CA ARG A 88 -4.49 -0.91 -14.88
C ARG A 88 -5.48 0.21 -15.14
N VAL A 89 -6.75 -0.12 -15.34
CA VAL A 89 -7.82 0.87 -15.46
C VAL A 89 -7.94 1.66 -14.16
N GLY A 90 -7.93 1.00 -13.01
CA GLY A 90 -8.04 1.66 -11.71
C GLY A 90 -6.86 2.57 -11.38
N ALA A 91 -5.63 2.10 -11.60
CA ALA A 91 -4.44 2.93 -11.44
C ALA A 91 -4.44 4.16 -12.37
N ARG A 92 -4.97 4.02 -13.60
CA ARG A 92 -5.09 5.14 -14.54
C ARG A 92 -6.05 6.21 -14.04
N LEU A 93 -7.18 5.84 -13.44
CA LEU A 93 -8.11 6.80 -12.85
C LEU A 93 -7.43 7.66 -11.78
N VAL A 94 -6.55 7.07 -10.97
CA VAL A 94 -5.74 7.83 -9.98
C VAL A 94 -4.73 8.74 -10.69
N ALA A 95 -3.98 8.21 -11.65
CA ALA A 95 -2.98 8.99 -12.40
C ALA A 95 -3.59 10.19 -13.16
N GLU A 96 -4.84 10.06 -13.61
CA GLU A 96 -5.60 11.12 -14.30
C GLU A 96 -6.34 12.07 -13.35
N GLY A 97 -6.15 11.93 -12.03
CA GLY A 97 -6.79 12.78 -11.01
C GLY A 97 -8.29 12.56 -10.85
N GLN A 98 -8.82 11.43 -11.34
CA GLN A 98 -10.24 11.07 -11.18
C GLN A 98 -10.53 10.42 -9.82
N ALA A 99 -9.49 10.04 -9.07
CA ALA A 99 -9.57 9.48 -7.72
C ALA A 99 -8.27 9.74 -6.95
N ASP A 100 -8.36 9.67 -5.62
CA ASP A 100 -7.27 10.00 -4.69
C ASP A 100 -6.40 8.80 -4.32
N GLY A 101 -6.88 7.57 -4.56
CA GLY A 101 -6.18 6.35 -4.20
C GLY A 101 -6.73 5.10 -4.88
N PHE A 102 -5.94 4.03 -4.86
CA PHE A 102 -6.28 2.73 -5.47
C PHE A 102 -6.02 1.59 -4.48
N ILE A 103 -6.96 0.66 -4.38
CA ILE A 103 -6.91 -0.52 -3.53
C ILE A 103 -7.14 -1.77 -4.38
N SER A 104 -6.32 -2.80 -4.19
CA SER A 104 -6.53 -4.12 -4.76
C SER A 104 -6.13 -5.20 -3.75
N ALA A 105 -6.95 -6.23 -3.66
CA ALA A 105 -6.65 -7.47 -2.94
C ALA A 105 -6.05 -8.55 -3.87
N GLY A 106 -5.70 -8.20 -5.11
CA GLY A 106 -5.13 -9.11 -6.09
C GLY A 106 -3.62 -9.29 -5.94
N ASN A 107 -3.01 -9.85 -6.97
CA ASN A 107 -1.58 -10.19 -6.96
C ASN A 107 -0.72 -8.97 -6.59
N THR A 108 -0.04 -9.04 -5.43
CA THR A 108 0.74 -7.93 -4.86
C THR A 108 1.78 -7.38 -5.82
N GLY A 109 2.52 -8.27 -6.49
CA GLY A 109 3.54 -7.88 -7.47
C GLY A 109 2.92 -7.16 -8.68
N ALA A 110 1.76 -7.64 -9.16
CA ALA A 110 1.04 -6.99 -10.25
C ALA A 110 0.47 -5.63 -9.86
N ALA A 111 -0.08 -5.50 -8.65
CA ALA A 111 -0.59 -4.24 -8.12
C ALA A 111 0.55 -3.21 -8.00
N MET A 112 1.67 -3.59 -7.37
CA MET A 112 2.87 -2.73 -7.23
C MET A 112 3.44 -2.33 -8.59
N ALA A 113 3.68 -3.28 -9.49
CA ALA A 113 4.21 -2.99 -10.82
C ALA A 113 3.25 -2.09 -11.64
N THR A 114 1.94 -2.31 -11.52
CA THR A 114 0.94 -1.48 -12.21
C THR A 114 0.94 -0.05 -11.65
N ALA A 115 0.99 0.12 -10.32
CA ALA A 115 1.06 1.43 -9.69
C ALA A 115 2.33 2.19 -10.13
N MET A 116 3.50 1.56 -10.07
CA MET A 116 4.76 2.18 -10.52
C MET A 116 4.71 2.59 -12.00
N MET A 117 4.13 1.76 -12.87
CA MET A 117 4.09 2.02 -14.31
C MET A 117 3.02 3.04 -14.74
N VAL A 118 2.00 3.29 -13.92
CA VAL A 118 0.82 4.09 -14.30
C VAL A 118 0.69 5.34 -13.46
N ILE A 119 0.79 5.21 -12.13
CA ILE A 119 0.74 6.33 -11.19
C ILE A 119 2.12 7.00 -11.11
N GLY A 120 3.18 6.20 -11.10
CA GLY A 120 4.56 6.68 -11.02
C GLY A 120 5.11 6.72 -9.59
N MET A 121 6.36 7.14 -9.49
CA MET A 121 7.09 7.29 -8.23
C MET A 121 7.13 8.76 -7.81
N LEU A 122 7.20 9.01 -6.50
CA LEU A 122 7.49 10.35 -5.99
C LEU A 122 8.91 10.79 -6.44
N PRO A 123 9.10 12.07 -6.80
CA PRO A 123 10.43 12.58 -7.12
C PRO A 123 11.41 12.34 -5.98
N GLY A 124 12.57 11.75 -6.30
CA GLY A 124 13.62 11.44 -5.32
C GLY A 124 13.43 10.12 -4.58
N VAL A 125 12.38 9.34 -4.86
CA VAL A 125 12.22 7.96 -4.37
C VAL A 125 12.61 6.99 -5.47
N ASP A 126 13.67 6.21 -5.24
CA ASP A 126 14.21 5.31 -6.27
C ASP A 126 13.38 4.04 -6.42
N ARG A 127 12.87 3.51 -5.29
CA ARG A 127 12.06 2.30 -5.24
C ARG A 127 10.94 2.42 -4.20
N PRO A 128 9.77 1.80 -4.44
CA PRO A 128 8.73 1.73 -3.43
C PRO A 128 9.14 0.73 -2.33
N ALA A 129 8.46 0.80 -1.19
CA ALA A 129 8.53 -0.20 -0.13
C ALA A 129 7.11 -0.68 0.21
N LEU A 130 6.96 -1.96 0.54
CA LEU A 130 5.73 -2.46 1.17
C LEU A 130 5.79 -2.17 2.67
N ALA A 131 4.77 -1.46 3.15
CA ALA A 131 4.60 -1.14 4.57
C ALA A 131 3.65 -2.15 5.21
N ALA A 132 4.04 -2.75 6.33
CA ALA A 132 3.14 -3.53 7.18
C ALA A 132 2.97 -2.86 8.54
N LEU A 133 1.72 -2.81 9.02
CA LEU A 133 1.42 -2.38 10.38
C LEU A 133 1.47 -3.59 11.32
N MET A 134 2.52 -3.65 12.12
CA MET A 134 2.75 -4.73 13.09
C MET A 134 2.04 -4.40 14.40
N PRO A 135 1.23 -5.31 14.96
CA PRO A 135 0.59 -5.07 16.25
C PRO A 135 1.65 -5.06 17.35
N THR A 136 1.43 -4.26 18.40
CA THR A 136 2.36 -4.15 19.52
C THR A 136 1.64 -4.32 20.85
N LYS A 137 2.41 -4.55 21.92
CA LYS A 137 1.89 -4.61 23.29
C LYS A 137 1.26 -3.29 23.76
N SER A 138 1.68 -2.14 23.20
CA SER A 138 1.13 -0.83 23.55
C SER A 138 -0.21 -0.55 22.85
N GLY A 139 -0.60 -1.38 21.87
CA GLY A 139 -1.76 -1.17 21.01
C GLY A 139 -1.54 -0.17 19.88
N ARG A 140 -0.40 0.54 19.84
CA ARG A 140 0.00 1.40 18.71
C ARG A 140 0.86 0.59 17.74
N PRO A 141 0.50 0.48 16.45
CA PRO A 141 1.24 -0.37 15.53
C PRO A 141 2.60 0.22 15.17
N THR A 142 3.60 -0.65 14.98
CA THR A 142 4.91 -0.32 14.38
C THR A 142 4.83 -0.51 12.87
N ILE A 143 5.38 0.42 12.09
CA ILE A 143 5.40 0.35 10.62
C ILE A 143 6.68 -0.36 10.17
N LEU A 144 6.57 -1.61 9.73
CA LEU A 144 7.72 -2.34 9.17
C LEU A 144 7.84 -2.10 7.66
N LEU A 145 9.01 -1.64 7.23
CA LEU A 145 9.38 -1.33 5.84
C LEU A 145 10.81 -1.85 5.57
N ASP A 146 11.11 -2.53 4.46
CA ASP A 146 10.27 -3.08 3.40
C ASP A 146 9.96 -4.57 3.68
N VAL A 147 8.69 -4.98 3.55
CA VAL A 147 8.27 -6.38 3.79
C VAL A 147 8.15 -7.24 2.53
N GLY A 148 8.57 -6.76 1.37
CA GLY A 148 8.66 -7.62 0.18
C GLY A 148 8.51 -6.95 -1.17
N ALA A 149 8.59 -5.61 -1.28
CA ALA A 149 8.68 -4.95 -2.58
C ALA A 149 10.01 -5.26 -3.27
N ASN A 150 11.10 -5.32 -2.49
CA ASN A 150 12.47 -5.44 -2.98
C ASN A 150 13.15 -6.68 -2.41
N SER A 151 13.79 -7.47 -3.28
CA SER A 151 14.64 -8.58 -2.84
C SER A 151 16.01 -8.11 -2.34
N GLU A 152 16.50 -6.98 -2.88
CA GLU A 152 17.78 -6.38 -2.52
C GLU A 152 17.65 -4.87 -2.46
N CYS A 153 18.22 -4.29 -1.40
CA CYS A 153 18.25 -2.86 -1.16
C CYS A 153 19.69 -2.35 -1.11
N LYS A 154 19.87 -1.09 -1.49
CA LYS A 154 21.10 -0.33 -1.28
C LYS A 154 20.97 0.52 -0.02
N PRO A 155 22.07 0.98 0.60
CA PRO A 155 22.02 1.78 1.82
C PRO A 155 21.11 3.02 1.73
N HIS A 156 21.14 3.74 0.61
CA HIS A 156 20.27 4.91 0.40
C HIS A 156 18.78 4.56 0.27
N HIS A 157 18.42 3.35 -0.16
CA HIS A 157 17.03 2.90 -0.14
C HIS A 157 16.53 2.80 1.32
N MET A 158 17.36 2.30 2.24
CA MET A 158 17.00 2.22 3.67
C MET A 158 16.71 3.62 4.24
N ALA A 159 17.52 4.61 3.87
CA ALA A 159 17.29 6.00 4.22
C ALA A 159 15.97 6.56 3.65
N GLN A 160 15.66 6.28 2.37
CA GLN A 160 14.37 6.66 1.78
C GLN A 160 13.19 5.97 2.47
N PHE A 161 13.31 4.69 2.83
CA PHE A 161 12.24 3.95 3.50
C PHE A 161 11.97 4.51 4.90
N ALA A 162 13.00 4.85 5.65
CA ALA A 162 12.89 5.53 6.93
C ALA A 162 12.14 6.87 6.84
N ILE A 163 12.45 7.68 5.81
CA ILE A 163 11.74 8.95 5.56
C ILE A 163 10.26 8.72 5.21
N MET A 164 9.97 7.73 4.35
CA MET A 164 8.59 7.40 3.99
C MET A 164 7.79 6.85 5.18
N GLY A 165 8.40 6.01 6.01
CA GLY A 165 7.80 5.49 7.23
C GLY A 165 7.52 6.58 8.27
N ASP A 166 8.47 7.48 8.51
CA ASP A 166 8.27 8.65 9.37
C ASP A 166 7.10 9.52 8.87
N ALA A 167 7.06 9.82 7.57
CA ALA A 167 5.98 10.61 6.97
C ALA A 167 4.61 9.93 7.10
N TYR A 168 4.54 8.61 6.90
CA TYR A 168 3.31 7.83 7.08
C TYR A 168 2.86 7.82 8.55
N SER A 169 3.79 7.58 9.49
CA SER A 169 3.49 7.57 10.93
C SER A 169 2.95 8.92 11.41
N ARG A 170 3.58 10.03 10.99
CA ARG A 170 3.12 11.39 11.31
C ARG A 170 1.75 11.70 10.72
N SER A 171 1.55 11.38 9.44
CA SER A 171 0.38 11.86 8.69
C SER A 171 -0.85 10.96 8.85
N VAL A 172 -0.66 9.65 8.99
CA VAL A 172 -1.74 8.65 9.01
C VAL A 172 -1.98 8.12 10.41
N LEU A 173 -0.93 7.78 11.16
CA LEU A 173 -1.07 7.27 12.53
C LEU A 173 -1.12 8.39 13.58
N GLY A 174 -0.76 9.62 13.20
CA GLY A 174 -0.82 10.78 14.06
C GLY A 174 0.28 10.84 15.12
N THR A 175 1.38 10.11 14.94
CA THR A 175 2.54 10.13 15.85
C THR A 175 3.46 11.29 15.45
N PRO A 176 3.52 12.43 16.18
CA PRO A 176 4.14 13.66 15.65
C PRO A 176 5.66 13.58 15.44
N ARG A 177 6.35 12.72 16.20
CA ARG A 177 7.81 12.52 16.14
C ARG A 177 8.14 11.03 16.34
N PRO A 178 7.86 10.19 15.32
CA PRO A 178 7.94 8.75 15.44
C PRO A 178 9.39 8.30 15.64
N THR A 179 9.64 7.34 16.52
CA THR A 179 10.96 6.69 16.64
C THR A 179 11.21 5.82 15.40
N VAL A 180 12.39 5.95 14.81
CA VAL A 180 12.80 5.18 13.63
C VAL A 180 13.97 4.29 14.00
N GLY A 181 13.81 2.98 13.85
CA GLY A 181 14.83 1.98 14.11
C GLY A 181 15.29 1.27 12.84
N MET A 182 16.57 0.90 12.76
CA MET A 182 17.05 0.01 11.70
C MET A 182 17.15 -1.41 12.22
N MET A 183 16.41 -2.33 11.63
CA MET A 183 16.45 -3.73 12.03
C MET A 183 17.85 -4.32 11.83
N SER A 184 18.39 -4.91 12.89
CA SER A 184 19.71 -5.56 12.91
C SER A 184 19.70 -6.79 13.82
N ILE A 185 20.84 -7.45 13.89
CA ILE A 185 21.09 -8.63 14.76
C ILE A 185 21.55 -8.25 16.18
N GLY A 186 21.60 -6.95 16.50
CA GLY A 186 21.99 -6.40 17.80
C GLY A 186 21.94 -4.87 17.79
N GLU A 187 21.87 -4.28 18.97
CA GLU A 187 21.65 -2.84 19.17
C GLU A 187 22.91 -1.98 18.93
N GLU A 188 24.11 -2.57 18.95
CA GLU A 188 25.34 -1.79 18.75
C GLU A 188 25.49 -1.32 17.28
N GLU A 189 26.01 -0.10 17.07
CA GLU A 189 26.10 0.53 15.72
C GLU A 189 26.80 -0.37 14.68
N GLY A 190 27.81 -1.16 15.11
CA GLY A 190 28.59 -2.03 14.24
C GLY A 190 27.94 -3.38 13.91
N LYS A 191 26.74 -3.68 14.42
CA LYS A 191 26.04 -4.94 14.15
C LYS A 191 25.26 -4.90 12.85
N GLY A 192 25.14 -6.08 12.24
CA GLY A 192 24.42 -6.27 10.98
C GLY A 192 25.35 -6.69 9.85
N ASN A 193 24.76 -6.81 8.66
CA ASN A 193 25.49 -7.06 7.42
C ASN A 193 26.02 -5.73 6.84
N ASP A 194 26.66 -5.80 5.67
CA ASP A 194 27.25 -4.61 5.02
C ASP A 194 26.18 -3.56 4.69
N LEU A 195 24.99 -3.97 4.25
CA LEU A 195 23.86 -3.06 4.01
C LEU A 195 23.49 -2.26 5.27
N THR A 196 23.31 -2.94 6.41
CA THR A 196 22.98 -2.30 7.69
C THR A 196 24.09 -1.33 8.11
N LYS A 197 25.36 -1.78 8.06
CA LYS A 197 26.51 -0.95 8.46
C LYS A 197 26.69 0.28 7.59
N GLU A 198 26.49 0.16 6.28
CA GLU A 198 26.58 1.27 5.33
C GLU A 198 25.38 2.21 5.41
N ALA A 199 24.19 1.71 5.77
CA ALA A 199 22.98 2.52 5.93
C ALA A 199 22.96 3.31 7.25
N PHE A 200 23.58 2.78 8.32
CA PHE A 200 23.62 3.41 9.64
C PHE A 200 24.08 4.88 9.60
N PRO A 201 25.24 5.24 9.01
CA PRO A 201 25.68 6.64 8.97
C PRO A 201 24.71 7.52 8.17
N LEU A 202 24.11 7.01 7.08
CA LEU A 202 23.14 7.75 6.28
C LEU A 202 21.89 8.10 7.10
N LEU A 203 21.37 7.14 7.86
CA LEU A 203 20.21 7.35 8.73
C LEU A 203 20.52 8.33 9.87
N ARG A 204 21.72 8.24 10.45
CA ARG A 204 22.16 9.15 11.51
C ARG A 204 22.34 10.60 11.03
N GLU A 205 22.72 10.80 9.78
CA GLU A 205 22.87 12.15 9.19
C GLU A 205 21.52 12.83 8.90
N LEU A 206 20.41 12.07 8.82
CA LEU A 206 19.07 12.60 8.61
C LEU A 206 18.50 13.20 9.91
N GLN A 207 18.89 14.44 10.21
CA GLN A 207 18.42 15.18 11.41
C GLN A 207 16.90 15.38 11.48
N SER A 208 16.18 15.21 10.37
CA SER A 208 14.71 15.25 10.34
C SER A 208 14.07 14.01 10.95
N LEU A 209 14.81 12.90 11.08
CA LEU A 209 14.33 11.66 11.68
C LEU A 209 14.69 11.59 13.16
N ASN A 210 13.81 11.00 13.95
CA ASN A 210 14.12 10.58 15.31
C ASN A 210 14.71 9.15 15.27
N PHE A 211 15.89 9.03 14.64
CA PHE A 211 16.59 7.76 14.49
C PHE A 211 17.18 7.31 15.83
N VAL A 212 16.77 6.13 16.31
CA VAL A 212 17.18 5.58 17.61
C VAL A 212 18.32 4.54 17.51
N GLY A 213 18.81 4.28 16.30
CA GLY A 213 19.87 3.31 16.06
C GLY A 213 19.35 1.95 15.60
N ASN A 214 20.11 0.91 15.92
CA ASN A 214 19.75 -0.46 15.59
C ASN A 214 18.68 -0.99 16.57
N VAL A 215 17.74 -1.76 16.05
CA VAL A 215 16.71 -2.45 16.82
C VAL A 215 16.69 -3.93 16.43
N GLU A 216 16.35 -4.81 17.36
CA GLU A 216 16.25 -6.24 17.10
C GLU A 216 14.82 -6.64 16.69
N GLY A 217 14.67 -7.82 16.08
CA GLY A 217 13.35 -8.32 15.65
C GLY A 217 12.33 -8.45 16.79
N ARG A 218 12.78 -8.60 18.04
CA ARG A 218 11.90 -8.64 19.23
C ARG A 218 11.24 -7.28 19.53
N ASP A 219 11.87 -6.18 19.13
CA ASP A 219 11.45 -4.82 19.49
C ASP A 219 10.27 -4.35 18.63
N VAL A 220 10.06 -4.96 17.46
CA VAL A 220 8.94 -4.68 16.54
C VAL A 220 7.57 -4.80 17.22
N PHE A 221 7.45 -5.63 18.26
CA PHE A 221 6.18 -5.90 18.94
C PHE A 221 6.06 -5.21 20.31
N THR A 222 7.05 -4.43 20.74
CA THR A 222 7.05 -3.77 22.07
C THR A 222 6.21 -2.50 22.07
N GLY A 223 6.23 -1.76 20.95
CA GLY A 223 5.64 -0.43 20.83
C GLY A 223 6.58 0.71 21.26
N GLU A 224 7.88 0.42 21.40
CA GLU A 224 8.93 1.42 21.67
C GLU A 224 9.52 2.02 20.37
N VAL A 225 9.30 1.33 19.25
CA VAL A 225 9.73 1.74 17.90
C VAL A 225 8.49 1.96 17.04
N ASP A 226 8.34 3.13 16.43
CA ASP A 226 7.18 3.45 15.58
C ASP A 226 7.38 3.01 14.12
N VAL A 227 8.63 3.02 13.61
CA VAL A 227 9.03 2.69 12.24
C VAL A 227 10.28 1.83 12.26
#